data_AF-A0A7Y2J1I3-F1
#
_entry.id   AF-A0A7Y2J1I3-F1
#
_cell.length_a   1.000
_cell.length_b   1.000
_cell.length_c   1.000
_cell.angle_alpha   90.00
_cell.angle_beta   90.00
_cell.angle_gamma   90.00
#
_symmetry.space_group_name_H-M   'P 1'
#
loop_
_entity.id
_entity.type
_entity.pdbx_description
1 polymer ?
#
loop_
_entity_poly.entity_id
_entity_poly.type
_entity_poly.pdbx_seq_one_letter_code
_entity_poly.pdbx_strand_id
1 'polypeptide(L)'
;MGIYTYFNSKLPASIKGLILLVLLILGNGLLLAHEWNQWLFVRDLAINFPDVLNQLEDLEGFTLFDLSAALGVSAFFLSWIISPILLWTSKVIDKRICILMILGIIASPFVAIITTPLIGGIVSSLLLGSGWFLLGRTLITARPE
;
A
#
# COMPACT_ATOMS: atom_id res chain seq x y z
N MET A 1 -23.61 6.06 5.84
CA MET A 1 -23.94 5.34 7.09
C MET A 1 -24.04 3.82 6.90
N GLY A 2 -24.46 3.29 5.73
CA GLY A 2 -24.61 1.83 5.50
C GLY A 2 -23.34 0.97 5.40
N ILE A 3 -22.22 1.54 4.91
CA ILE A 3 -20.94 0.80 4.78
C ILE A 3 -20.35 0.44 6.16
N TYR A 4 -20.48 1.36 7.12
CA TYR A 4 -19.99 1.17 8.49
C TYR A 4 -20.81 0.08 9.20
N THR A 5 -22.13 0.03 9.00
CA THR A 5 -23.00 -1.01 9.59
C THR A 5 -22.77 -2.40 9.00
N TYR A 6 -22.50 -2.53 7.69
CA TYR A 6 -22.20 -3.84 7.07
C TYR A 6 -20.89 -4.45 7.57
N PHE A 7 -19.84 -3.63 7.72
CA PHE A 7 -18.60 -4.09 8.34
C PHE A 7 -18.76 -4.33 9.84
N ASN A 8 -19.56 -3.52 10.54
CA ASN A 8 -19.79 -3.72 11.97
C ASN A 8 -20.63 -4.99 12.25
N SER A 9 -21.47 -5.45 11.31
CA SER A 9 -22.24 -6.71 11.46
C SER A 9 -21.45 -7.96 11.05
N LYS A 10 -20.55 -7.88 10.06
CA LYS A 10 -19.76 -9.04 9.58
C LYS A 10 -18.32 -9.11 10.12
N LEU A 11 -17.79 -8.00 10.59
CA LEU A 11 -16.45 -7.82 11.15
C LEU A 11 -16.55 -7.10 12.52
N PRO A 12 -17.49 -7.46 13.41
CA PRO A 12 -17.66 -6.74 14.68
C PRO A 12 -16.37 -6.85 15.48
N ALA A 13 -15.72 -5.71 15.78
CA ALA A 13 -14.59 -5.62 16.72
C ALA A 13 -13.65 -6.84 16.75
N SER A 14 -13.40 -7.46 15.60
CA SER A 14 -12.73 -8.76 15.58
C SER A 14 -11.24 -8.48 15.56
N ILE A 15 -10.45 -9.35 16.21
CA ILE A 15 -9.00 -9.23 16.21
C ILE A 15 -8.46 -9.03 14.78
N LYS A 16 -9.07 -9.69 13.78
CA LYS A 16 -8.73 -9.50 12.35
C LYS A 16 -9.01 -8.08 11.84
N GLY A 17 -10.14 -7.48 12.19
CA GLY A 17 -10.47 -6.11 11.82
C GLY A 17 -9.55 -5.09 12.48
N LEU A 18 -9.17 -5.32 13.75
CA LEU A 18 -8.19 -4.49 14.45
C LEU A 18 -6.80 -4.61 13.81
N ILE A 19 -6.35 -5.84 13.52
CA ILE A 19 -5.07 -6.09 12.82
C ILE A 19 -5.07 -5.37 11.46
N LEU A 20 -6.15 -5.50 10.68
CA LEU A 20 -6.29 -4.84 9.40
C LEU A 20 -6.14 -3.31 9.53
N LEU A 21 -6.86 -2.72 10.48
CA LEU A 21 -6.82 -1.28 10.74
C LEU A 21 -5.42 -0.82 11.14
N VAL A 22 -4.78 -1.52 12.09
CA VAL A 22 -3.44 -1.20 12.57
C VAL A 22 -2.42 -1.32 11.45
N LEU A 23 -2.46 -2.39 10.66
CA LEU A 23 -1.56 -2.58 9.52
C LEU A 23 -1.71 -1.46 8.49
N LEU A 24 -2.94 -1.09 8.14
CA LEU A 24 -3.18 -0.02 7.16
C LEU A 24 -2.73 1.33 7.70
N ILE A 25 -3.00 1.65 8.97
CA ILE A 25 -2.55 2.91 9.59
C ILE A 25 -1.02 2.97 9.64
N LEU A 26 -0.37 1.92 10.13
CA LEU A 26 1.09 1.89 10.25
C LEU A 26 1.78 1.90 8.88
N GLY A 27 1.32 1.08 7.94
CA GLY A 27 1.92 1.00 6.60
C GLY A 27 1.80 2.32 5.83
N ASN A 28 0.61 2.91 5.77
CA ASN A 28 0.41 4.20 5.10
C ASN A 28 1.08 5.35 5.87
N GLY A 29 1.01 5.33 7.21
CA GLY A 29 1.62 6.35 8.05
C GLY A 29 3.14 6.38 7.95
N LEU A 30 3.80 5.21 7.94
CA LEU A 30 5.26 5.11 7.80
C LEU A 30 5.73 5.57 6.41
N LEU A 31 5.04 5.15 5.33
CA LEU A 31 5.38 5.61 3.99
C LEU A 31 5.18 7.12 3.87
N LEU A 32 4.04 7.65 4.34
CA LEU A 32 3.78 9.09 4.33
C LEU A 32 4.83 9.87 5.14
N ALA A 33 5.20 9.38 6.32
CA ALA A 33 6.22 10.01 7.15
C ALA A 33 7.59 10.03 6.44
N HIS A 34 7.95 8.94 5.76
CA HIS A 34 9.19 8.87 4.98
C HIS A 34 9.17 9.84 3.80
N GLU A 35 8.11 9.82 2.98
CA GLU A 35 7.94 10.74 1.84
C GLU A 35 7.95 12.22 2.29
N TRP A 36 7.31 12.52 3.42
CA TRP A 36 7.29 13.89 3.95
C TRP A 36 8.66 14.33 4.48
N ASN A 37 9.40 13.41 5.09
CA ASN A 37 10.78 13.66 5.49
C ASN A 37 11.64 13.96 4.26
N GLN A 38 11.54 13.16 3.19
CA GLN A 38 12.24 13.42 1.94
C GLN A 38 11.86 14.79 1.36
N TRP A 39 10.58 15.09 1.26
CA TRP A 39 10.11 16.32 0.62
C TRP A 39 10.55 17.59 1.36
N LEU A 40 10.61 17.55 2.70
CA LEU A 40 11.08 18.68 3.49
C LEU A 40 12.61 18.73 3.57
N PHE A 41 13.25 17.61 3.92
CA PHE A 41 14.67 17.56 4.20
C PHE A 41 15.53 17.65 2.94
N VAL A 42 15.20 16.89 1.89
CA VAL A 42 15.94 16.93 0.60
C VAL A 42 15.77 18.29 -0.05
N ARG A 43 14.55 18.87 0.00
CA ARG A 43 14.33 20.22 -0.51
C ARG A 43 15.13 21.27 0.25
N ASP A 44 15.13 21.20 1.58
CA ASP A 44 15.86 22.18 2.41
C ASP A 44 17.38 22.07 2.17
N LEU A 45 17.91 20.85 2.08
CA LEU A 45 19.29 20.60 1.70
C LEU A 45 19.60 21.09 0.28
N ALA A 46 18.73 20.83 -0.70
CA ALA A 46 18.94 21.29 -2.07
C ALA A 46 19.00 22.83 -2.19
N ILE A 47 18.22 23.54 -1.38
CA ILE A 47 18.17 25.01 -1.41
C ILE A 47 19.33 25.62 -0.62
N ASN A 48 19.61 25.12 0.58
CA ASN A 48 20.52 25.77 1.53
C ASN A 48 21.92 25.15 1.56
N PHE A 49 22.07 23.87 1.20
CA PHE A 49 23.31 23.10 1.34
C PHE A 49 23.51 22.07 0.19
N PRO A 50 23.57 22.51 -1.08
CA PRO A 50 23.61 21.60 -2.23
C PRO A 50 24.85 20.69 -2.25
N ASP A 51 26.00 21.18 -1.79
CA ASP A 51 27.24 20.38 -1.71
C ASP A 51 27.13 19.23 -0.70
N VAL A 52 26.37 19.42 0.39
CA VAL A 52 26.11 18.39 1.40
C VAL A 52 25.16 17.33 0.84
N LEU A 53 24.17 17.75 0.05
CA LEU A 53 23.26 16.82 -0.62
C LEU A 53 24.04 15.91 -1.59
N ASN A 54 24.91 16.46 -2.42
CA ASN A 54 25.75 15.67 -3.34
C ASN A 54 26.62 14.65 -2.57
N GLN A 55 27.23 15.07 -1.46
CA GLN A 55 28.02 14.16 -0.62
C GLN A 55 27.17 13.03 -0.01
N LEU A 56 25.91 13.30 0.35
CA LEU A 56 24.99 12.30 0.86
C LEU A 56 24.55 11.32 -0.24
N GLU A 57 24.37 11.80 -1.47
CA GLU A 57 24.05 10.97 -2.64
C GLU A 57 25.24 10.11 -3.08
N ASP A 58 26.47 10.61 -2.91
CA ASP A 58 27.72 9.93 -3.24
C ASP A 58 28.20 8.95 -2.15
N LEU A 59 27.50 8.85 -1.01
CA LEU A 59 27.84 7.88 0.04
C LEU A 59 27.65 6.45 -0.49
N GLU A 60 28.76 5.71 -0.60
CA GLU A 60 28.71 4.31 -0.95
C GLU A 60 28.15 3.46 0.21
N GLY A 61 27.19 2.60 -0.11
CA GLY A 61 26.68 1.58 0.81
C GLY A 61 25.25 1.83 1.29
N PHE A 62 24.81 0.99 2.23
CA PHE A 62 23.46 1.03 2.78
C PHE A 62 23.41 1.98 3.98
N THR A 63 22.72 3.09 3.84
CA THR A 63 22.62 4.13 4.87
C THR A 63 21.43 3.90 5.81
N LEU A 64 21.38 4.64 6.92
CA LEU A 64 20.19 4.67 7.79
C LEU A 64 18.97 5.25 7.05
N PHE A 65 19.21 6.12 6.07
CA PHE A 65 18.16 6.66 5.20
C PHE A 65 17.55 5.54 4.34
N ASP A 66 18.39 4.72 3.70
CA ASP A 66 17.95 3.56 2.91
C ASP A 66 17.20 2.54 3.77
N LEU A 67 17.67 2.31 5.00
CA LEU A 67 16.97 1.46 5.96
C LEU A 67 15.56 1.98 6.26
N SER A 68 15.43 3.29 6.51
CA SER A 68 14.13 3.91 6.79
C SER A 68 13.18 3.81 5.60
N ALA A 69 13.70 4.02 4.38
CA ALA A 69 12.96 3.87 3.13
C ALA A 69 12.49 2.42 2.95
N ALA A 70 13.41 1.46 3.10
CA ALA A 70 13.13 0.04 2.98
C ALA A 70 12.07 -0.41 3.99
N LEU A 71 12.14 0.05 5.24
CA LEU A 71 11.14 -0.25 6.27
C LEU A 71 9.77 0.35 5.94
N GLY A 72 9.71 1.63 5.53
CA GLY A 72 8.46 2.31 5.18
C GLY A 72 7.77 1.65 3.97
N VAL A 73 8.54 1.43 2.90
CA VAL A 73 8.07 0.76 1.68
C VAL A 73 7.62 -0.68 1.99
N SER A 74 8.41 -1.44 2.75
CA SER A 74 8.06 -2.82 3.10
C SER A 74 6.79 -2.88 3.95
N ALA A 75 6.66 -2.03 4.98
CA ALA A 75 5.48 -1.97 5.83
C ALA A 75 4.22 -1.60 5.02
N PHE A 76 4.34 -0.66 4.08
CA PHE A 76 3.28 -0.30 3.16
C PHE A 76 2.85 -1.50 2.30
N PHE A 77 3.77 -2.11 1.55
CA PHE A 77 3.44 -3.25 0.68
C PHE A 77 2.90 -4.45 1.46
N LEU A 78 3.48 -4.76 2.62
CA LEU A 78 2.98 -5.83 3.50
C LEU A 78 1.56 -5.55 3.97
N SER A 79 1.26 -4.33 4.42
CA SER A 79 -0.09 -3.97 4.83
C SER A 79 -1.10 -4.15 3.68
N TRP A 80 -0.71 -3.77 2.46
CA TRP A 80 -1.55 -3.87 1.27
C TRP A 80 -1.73 -5.31 0.77
N ILE A 81 -0.78 -6.22 0.99
CA ILE A 81 -0.90 -7.65 0.65
C ILE A 81 -1.70 -8.40 1.73
N ILE A 82 -1.41 -8.14 3.01
CA ILE A 82 -2.07 -8.83 4.13
C ILE A 82 -3.56 -8.45 4.18
N SER A 83 -3.91 -7.21 3.83
CA SER A 83 -5.29 -6.70 3.85
C SER A 83 -6.29 -7.56 3.03
N PRO A 84 -6.10 -7.78 1.71
CA PRO A 84 -6.97 -8.64 0.92
C PRO A 84 -6.94 -10.10 1.37
N ILE A 85 -5.82 -10.59 1.94
CA ILE A 85 -5.76 -11.94 2.54
C ILE A 85 -6.68 -12.03 3.76
N LEU A 86 -6.65 -11.04 4.65
CA LEU A 86 -7.55 -10.99 5.81
C LEU A 86 -9.01 -10.87 5.39
N LEU A 87 -9.31 -10.03 4.39
CA LEU A 87 -10.66 -9.92 3.82
C LEU A 87 -11.13 -11.24 3.20
N TRP A 88 -10.28 -11.93 2.46
CA TRP A 88 -10.58 -13.26 1.92
C TRP A 88 -10.83 -14.28 3.05
N THR A 89 -9.95 -14.39 4.03
CA THR A 89 -10.10 -15.37 5.13
C THR A 89 -11.29 -15.06 6.05
N SER A 90 -11.76 -13.81 6.08
CA SER A 90 -12.98 -13.42 6.80
C SER A 90 -14.27 -13.78 6.03
N LYS A 91 -14.16 -14.21 4.76
CA LYS A 91 -15.29 -14.51 3.86
C LYS A 91 -16.26 -13.33 3.67
N VAL A 92 -15.79 -12.11 3.92
CA VAL A 92 -16.60 -10.89 3.81
C VAL A 92 -16.71 -10.42 2.36
N ILE A 93 -15.66 -10.65 1.57
CA ILE A 93 -15.54 -10.20 0.17
C ILE A 93 -15.24 -11.40 -0.74
N ASP A 94 -15.69 -11.33 -2.00
CA ASP A 94 -15.39 -12.34 -3.02
C ASP A 94 -13.87 -12.52 -3.22
N LYS A 95 -13.43 -13.79 -3.31
CA LYS A 95 -12.04 -14.16 -3.55
C LYS A 95 -11.44 -13.50 -4.80
N ARG A 96 -12.23 -13.27 -5.85
CA ARG A 96 -11.80 -12.66 -7.11
C ARG A 96 -11.30 -11.24 -6.90
N ILE A 97 -11.98 -10.48 -6.03
CA ILE A 97 -11.60 -9.12 -5.65
C ILE A 97 -10.25 -9.14 -4.93
N CYS A 98 -10.09 -10.05 -3.97
CA CYS A 98 -8.85 -10.20 -3.22
C CYS A 98 -7.67 -10.62 -4.13
N ILE A 99 -7.90 -11.55 -5.06
CA ILE A 99 -6.91 -11.98 -6.05
C ILE A 99 -6.49 -10.81 -6.94
N LEU A 100 -7.43 -10.01 -7.46
CA LEU A 100 -7.12 -8.84 -8.28
C LEU A 100 -6.26 -7.82 -7.53
N MET A 101 -6.56 -7.57 -6.25
CA MET A 101 -5.76 -6.66 -5.42
C MET A 101 -4.34 -7.20 -5.21
N ILE A 102 -4.19 -8.48 -4.85
CA ILE A 102 -2.87 -9.11 -4.64
C ILE A 102 -2.06 -9.11 -5.93
N LEU A 103 -2.66 -9.57 -7.04
CA LEU A 103 -2.02 -9.57 -8.36
C LEU A 103 -1.66 -8.16 -8.79
N GLY A 104 -2.53 -7.18 -8.58
CA GLY A 104 -2.24 -5.78 -8.88
C GLY A 104 -1.00 -5.27 -8.15
N ILE A 105 -0.85 -5.58 -6.86
CA ILE A 105 0.31 -5.16 -6.07
C ILE A 105 1.60 -5.79 -6.59
N ILE A 106 1.59 -7.09 -6.90
CA ILE A 106 2.83 -7.81 -7.27
C ILE A 106 3.13 -7.80 -8.76
N ALA A 107 2.16 -7.51 -9.64
CA ALA A 107 2.32 -7.65 -11.09
C ALA A 107 3.40 -6.74 -11.67
N SER A 108 3.57 -5.53 -11.11
CA SER A 108 4.47 -4.52 -11.67
C SER A 108 5.89 -5.06 -11.91
N PRO A 109 6.62 -5.59 -10.89
CA PRO A 109 7.95 -6.12 -11.10
C PRO A 109 7.98 -7.32 -12.07
N PHE A 110 7.02 -8.25 -12.00
CA PHE A 110 7.03 -9.43 -12.87
C PHE A 110 6.77 -9.10 -14.35
N VAL A 111 5.83 -8.18 -14.61
CA VAL A 111 5.53 -7.73 -15.98
C VAL A 111 6.67 -6.86 -16.51
N ALA A 112 7.29 -6.03 -15.66
CA ALA A 112 8.42 -5.20 -16.05
C ALA A 112 9.64 -6.02 -16.50
N ILE A 113 9.87 -7.21 -15.92
CA ILE A 113 10.98 -8.12 -16.31
C ILE A 113 10.87 -8.54 -17.79
N ILE A 114 9.66 -8.77 -18.29
CA ILE A 114 9.42 -9.31 -19.63
C ILE A 114 8.94 -8.25 -20.65
N THR A 115 8.67 -7.02 -20.21
CA THR A 115 8.20 -5.93 -21.07
C THR A 115 9.00 -4.64 -20.81
N THR A 116 8.40 -3.65 -20.16
CA THR A 116 9.03 -2.40 -19.72
C THR A 116 8.44 -1.97 -18.37
N PRO A 117 9.14 -1.14 -17.57
CA PRO A 117 8.60 -0.60 -16.32
C PRO A 117 7.27 0.12 -16.49
N LEU A 118 7.10 0.85 -17.60
CA LEU A 118 5.86 1.56 -17.93
C LEU A 118 4.69 0.58 -18.12
N ILE A 119 4.89 -0.47 -18.92
CA ILE A 119 3.86 -1.49 -19.16
C ILE A 119 3.54 -2.25 -17.87
N GLY A 120 4.55 -2.59 -17.07
CA GLY A 120 4.37 -3.20 -15.75
C GLY A 120 3.49 -2.36 -14.83
N GLY A 121 3.77 -1.05 -14.76
CA GLY A 121 2.96 -0.09 -14.00
C GLY A 121 1.51 0.00 -14.49
N ILE A 122 1.29 0.03 -15.81
CA ILE A 122 -0.07 0.07 -16.39
C ILE A 122 -0.85 -1.20 -16.02
N VAL A 123 -0.28 -2.39 -16.24
CA VAL A 123 -0.94 -3.67 -15.95
C VAL A 123 -1.27 -3.79 -14.46
N SER A 124 -0.29 -3.48 -13.60
CA SER A 124 -0.47 -3.45 -12.14
C SER A 124 -1.60 -2.52 -11.72
N SER A 125 -1.63 -1.30 -12.25
CA SER A 125 -2.64 -0.29 -11.93
C SER A 125 -4.04 -0.71 -12.39
N LEU A 126 -4.17 -1.33 -13.57
CA LEU A 126 -5.44 -1.84 -14.06
C LEU A 126 -5.99 -2.96 -13.18
N LEU A 127 -5.14 -3.91 -12.78
CA LEU A 127 -5.51 -5.02 -11.90
C LEU A 127 -5.92 -4.50 -10.51
N LEU A 128 -5.10 -3.64 -9.92
CA LEU A 128 -5.34 -3.08 -8.59
C LEU A 128 -6.58 -2.18 -8.59
N GLY A 129 -6.71 -1.30 -9.57
CA GLY A 129 -7.86 -0.42 -9.77
C GLY A 129 -9.16 -1.20 -9.98
N SER A 130 -9.13 -2.30 -10.75
CA SER A 130 -10.28 -3.18 -10.90
C SER A 130 -10.68 -3.86 -9.59
N GLY A 131 -9.70 -4.32 -8.81
CA GLY A 131 -9.92 -4.87 -7.47
C GLY A 131 -10.61 -3.86 -6.55
N TRP A 132 -10.09 -2.63 -6.46
CA TRP A 132 -10.70 -1.55 -5.67
C TRP A 132 -12.09 -1.16 -6.15
N PHE A 133 -12.29 -1.04 -7.45
CA PHE A 133 -13.59 -0.71 -8.02
C PHE A 133 -14.65 -1.76 -7.66
N LEU A 134 -14.31 -3.04 -7.81
CA LEU A 134 -15.20 -4.14 -7.44
C LEU A 134 -15.44 -4.20 -5.93
N LEU A 135 -14.41 -3.97 -5.11
CA LEU A 135 -14.57 -3.86 -3.66
C LEU A 135 -15.55 -2.76 -3.30
N GLY A 136 -15.35 -1.55 -3.83
CA GLY A 136 -16.24 -0.40 -3.61
C GLY A 136 -17.67 -0.70 -4.03
N ARG A 137 -17.86 -1.32 -5.21
CA ARG A 137 -19.17 -1.76 -5.67
C ARG A 137 -19.81 -2.75 -4.70
N THR A 138 -19.08 -3.79 -4.28
CA THR A 138 -19.58 -4.78 -3.31
C THR A 138 -20.03 -4.10 -2.03
N LEU A 139 -19.23 -3.17 -1.49
CA LEU A 139 -19.54 -2.44 -0.25
C LEU A 139 -20.75 -1.52 -0.38
N ILE A 140 -20.96 -0.90 -1.54
CA ILE A 140 -22.15 -0.06 -1.79
C ILE A 140 -23.41 -0.92 -1.90
N THR A 141 -23.32 -2.07 -2.57
CA THR A 141 -24.47 -2.97 -2.77
C THR A 141 -24.79 -3.85 -1.55
N ALA A 142 -23.84 -3.95 -0.62
CA ALA A 142 -23.98 -4.69 0.61
C ALA A 142 -25.02 -4.01 1.52
N ARG A 143 -26.24 -4.55 1.54
CA ARG A 143 -27.27 -4.09 2.47
C ARG A 143 -26.97 -4.63 3.87
N PRO A 144 -27.15 -3.83 4.93
CA PRO A 144 -27.26 -4.38 6.27
C PRO A 144 -28.53 -5.25 6.31
N GLU A 145 -28.36 -6.54 6.57
CA GLU A 145 -29.45 -7.41 7.02
C GLU A 145 -29.75 -7.11 8.50
#